data_AF-A0A392PXP7-F1
#
_entry.id   AF-A0A392PXP7-F1
#
_cell.length_a   1.000
_cell.length_b   1.000
_cell.length_c   1.000
_cell.angle_alpha   90.00
_cell.angle_beta   90.00
_cell.angle_gamma   90.00
#
_symmetry.space_group_name_H-M   'P 1'
#
loop_
_entity.id
_entity.type
_entity.pdbx_description
1 polymer ?
#
loop_
_entity_poly.entity_id
_entity_poly.type
_entity_poly.pdbx_seq_one_letter_code
_entity_poly.pdbx_strand_id
1 'polypeptide(L)'
;MEESSSSQQQNLPLNSQSEASFFAKGKTMDINYNDFELVIEQPVDFEALKVNGFDVEKFFTDQGWSQFFDILNGPVYPILVKDFWPRCEIFDKIEAEREYALKVAEDVRNNKGKTREQLGLRAFKETEIRSCVSGAEITLTQSNI
;
A
#
# COMPACT_ATOMS: atom_id res chain seq x y z
N MET A 1 -20.82 1.89 -35.77
CA MET A 1 -21.16 1.98 -34.33
C MET A 1 -20.34 0.91 -33.66
N GLU A 2 -19.14 1.27 -33.22
CA GLU A 2 -18.26 0.33 -32.52
C GLU A 2 -18.44 0.55 -31.02
N GLU A 3 -18.93 -0.48 -30.34
CA GLU A 3 -19.09 -0.50 -28.89
C GLU A 3 -17.71 -0.58 -28.24
N SER A 4 -17.29 0.50 -27.58
CA SER A 4 -16.10 0.50 -26.74
C SER A 4 -16.41 -0.19 -25.42
N SER A 5 -15.83 -1.37 -25.23
CA SER A 5 -15.87 -2.13 -23.99
C SER A 5 -15.05 -1.40 -22.92
N SER A 6 -15.74 -0.75 -21.98
CA SER A 6 -15.14 -0.13 -20.79
C SER A 6 -14.59 -1.22 -19.88
N SER A 7 -13.26 -1.37 -19.88
CA SER A 7 -12.56 -2.25 -18.96
C SER A 7 -12.66 -1.65 -17.56
N GLN A 8 -13.52 -2.20 -16.71
CA GLN A 8 -13.57 -1.82 -15.29
C GLN A 8 -12.19 -2.06 -14.68
N GLN A 9 -11.60 -1.01 -14.09
CA GLN A 9 -10.41 -1.15 -13.27
C GLN A 9 -10.71 -2.18 -12.17
N GLN A 10 -10.00 -3.30 -12.21
CA GLN A 10 -10.07 -4.28 -11.13
C GLN A 10 -9.49 -3.62 -9.89
N ASN A 11 -10.36 -3.29 -8.93
CA ASN A 11 -9.93 -2.88 -7.59
C ASN A 11 -8.87 -3.88 -7.12
N LEU A 12 -7.69 -3.37 -6.72
CA LEU A 12 -6.68 -4.18 -6.06
C LEU A 12 -7.37 -4.95 -4.94
N PRO A 13 -7.34 -6.30 -4.93
CA PRO A 13 -8.02 -7.07 -3.91
C PRO A 13 -7.35 -6.76 -2.57
N LEU A 14 -8.02 -5.93 -1.75
CA LEU A 14 -7.68 -5.77 -0.35
C LEU A 14 -7.81 -7.15 0.28
N ASN A 15 -6.68 -7.72 0.68
CA ASN A 15 -6.64 -9.03 1.31
C ASN A 15 -7.33 -8.94 2.68
N SER A 16 -8.64 -9.21 2.71
CA SER A 16 -9.48 -9.18 3.91
C SER A 16 -9.36 -10.44 4.76
N GLN A 17 -8.40 -11.34 4.48
CA GLN A 17 -8.29 -12.64 5.15
C GLN A 17 -7.83 -12.59 6.62
N SER A 18 -7.65 -11.42 7.23
CA SER A 18 -7.36 -11.39 8.66
C SER A 18 -8.66 -11.40 9.46
N GLU A 19 -9.06 -12.56 9.98
CA GLU A 19 -9.88 -12.69 11.21
C GLU A 19 -9.11 -12.14 12.46
N ALA A 20 -8.18 -11.22 12.26
CA ALA A 20 -7.37 -10.62 13.30
C ALA A 20 -8.23 -9.62 14.06
N SER A 21 -8.29 -9.78 15.38
CA SER A 21 -8.73 -8.72 16.30
C SER A 21 -8.07 -7.40 15.91
N PHE A 22 -8.83 -6.31 15.82
CA PHE A 22 -8.32 -4.95 15.63
C PHE A 22 -7.06 -4.73 16.49
N PHE A 23 -5.88 -4.72 15.87
CA PHE A 23 -4.63 -4.53 16.58
C PHE A 23 -3.98 -3.25 16.06
N ALA A 24 -3.71 -2.31 16.97
CA ALA A 24 -2.97 -1.10 16.62
C ALA A 24 -1.47 -1.41 16.73
N LYS A 25 -0.76 -1.42 15.61
CA LYS A 25 0.70 -1.50 15.63
C LYS A 25 1.28 -0.19 16.16
N GLY A 26 2.30 -0.30 17.02
CA GLY A 26 3.02 0.86 17.55
C GLY A 26 3.66 1.67 16.42
N LYS A 27 3.85 2.97 16.62
CA LYS A 27 4.62 3.78 15.67
C LYS A 27 6.08 3.37 15.72
N THR A 28 6.66 3.07 14.57
CA THR A 28 8.09 2.77 14.40
C THR A 28 8.90 4.05 14.15
N MET A 29 8.24 5.11 13.67
CA MET A 29 8.83 6.42 13.42
C MET A 29 8.11 7.49 14.25
N ASP A 30 8.88 8.35 14.92
CA ASP A 30 8.34 9.51 15.64
C ASP A 30 8.33 10.73 14.72
N ILE A 31 7.29 10.81 13.89
CA ILE A 31 7.02 11.97 13.05
C ILE A 31 5.70 12.58 13.50
N ASN A 32 5.69 13.90 13.73
CA ASN A 32 4.47 14.63 14.01
C ASN A 32 3.56 14.58 12.77
N TYR A 33 2.27 14.33 12.98
CA TYR A 33 1.30 14.24 11.89
C TYR A 33 1.24 15.51 11.02
N ASN A 34 1.48 16.68 11.63
CA ASN A 34 1.48 17.97 10.96
C ASN A 34 2.75 18.24 10.16
N ASP A 35 3.86 17.59 10.53
CA ASP A 35 5.15 17.73 9.85
C ASP A 35 5.27 16.77 8.65
N PHE A 36 4.30 15.88 8.48
CA PHE A 36 4.26 14.94 7.35
C PHE A 36 3.72 15.65 6.10
N GLU A 37 4.62 16.18 5.29
CA GLU A 37 4.33 16.77 3.98
C GLU A 37 4.28 15.66 2.92
N LEU A 38 3.20 15.62 2.14
CA LEU A 38 3.05 14.67 1.05
C LEU A 38 3.20 15.38 -0.28
N VAL A 39 4.04 14.83 -1.13
CA VAL A 39 4.07 15.18 -2.55
C VAL A 39 3.09 14.25 -3.26
N ILE A 40 2.09 14.85 -3.89
CA ILE A 40 1.07 14.14 -4.67
C ILE A 40 1.41 14.35 -6.14
N GLU A 41 1.82 13.29 -6.81
CA GLU A 41 2.05 13.32 -8.24
C GLU A 41 0.74 13.07 -8.99
N GLN A 42 0.43 13.93 -9.96
CA GLN A 42 -0.68 13.76 -10.87
C GLN A 42 -0.14 13.41 -12.25
N PRO A 43 -0.66 12.35 -12.90
CA PRO A 43 -0.35 12.04 -14.30
C PRO A 43 -0.54 13.22 -15.25
N VAL A 44 -1.54 14.08 -14.99
CA VAL A 44 -1.78 15.30 -15.76
C VAL A 44 -1.92 16.49 -14.81
N ASP A 45 -0.90 17.35 -14.80
CA ASP A 45 -0.85 18.58 -14.01
C ASP A 45 -0.78 19.80 -14.96
N PHE A 46 -1.94 20.41 -15.21
CA PHE A 46 -2.04 21.59 -16.07
C PHE A 46 -1.42 22.84 -15.43
N GLU A 47 -1.35 22.93 -14.09
CA GLU A 47 -0.71 24.05 -13.41
C GLU A 47 0.80 24.00 -13.63
N ALA A 48 1.41 22.83 -13.45
CA ALA A 48 2.83 22.62 -13.72
C ALA A 48 3.17 22.88 -15.20
N LEU A 49 2.35 22.40 -16.14
CA LEU A 49 2.54 22.67 -17.57
C LEU A 49 2.52 24.18 -17.86
N LYS A 50 1.56 24.91 -17.29
CA LYS A 50 1.42 26.35 -17.47
C LYS A 50 2.60 27.13 -16.91
N VAL A 51 3.09 26.79 -15.72
CA VAL A 51 4.30 27.39 -15.12
C VAL A 51 5.54 27.16 -16.01
N ASN A 52 5.57 26.06 -16.75
CA ASN A 52 6.64 25.74 -17.70
C ASN A 52 6.39 26.30 -19.13
N GLY A 53 5.39 27.16 -19.32
CA GLY A 53 5.11 27.84 -20.59
C GLY A 53 4.16 27.10 -21.54
N PHE A 54 3.52 26.03 -21.08
CA PHE A 54 2.53 25.26 -21.84
C PHE A 54 1.12 25.47 -21.29
N ASP A 55 0.45 26.53 -21.74
CA ASP A 55 -0.97 26.78 -21.40
C ASP A 55 -1.90 26.03 -22.38
N VAL A 56 -2.07 24.73 -22.14
CA VAL A 56 -2.83 23.82 -23.03
C VAL A 56 -4.15 23.31 -22.47
N GLU A 57 -4.44 23.59 -21.20
CA GLU A 57 -5.63 23.09 -20.50
C GLU A 57 -6.92 23.34 -21.29
N LYS A 58 -7.09 24.59 -21.75
CA LYS A 58 -8.27 25.03 -22.49
C LYS A 58 -8.55 24.21 -23.75
N PHE A 59 -7.52 23.74 -24.44
CA PHE A 59 -7.69 22.91 -25.64
C PHE A 59 -8.40 21.60 -25.32
N PHE A 60 -8.14 21.01 -24.16
CA PHE A 60 -8.77 19.75 -23.78
C PHE A 60 -10.11 19.94 -23.07
N THR A 61 -10.24 20.97 -22.23
CA THR A 61 -11.51 21.28 -21.55
C THR A 61 -12.59 21.65 -22.55
N ASP A 62 -12.25 22.41 -23.61
CA ASP A 62 -13.20 22.78 -24.68
C ASP A 62 -13.70 21.56 -25.47
N GLN A 63 -12.93 20.46 -25.48
CA GLN A 63 -13.31 19.18 -26.09
C GLN A 63 -14.08 18.26 -25.12
N GLY A 64 -14.29 18.68 -23.87
CA GLY A 64 -15.00 17.90 -22.85
C GLY A 64 -14.17 16.82 -22.16
N TRP A 65 -12.83 16.89 -22.19
CA TRP A 65 -11.95 15.85 -21.63
C TRP A 65 -11.70 15.97 -20.12
N SER A 66 -12.27 16.98 -19.45
CA SER A 66 -12.02 17.23 -18.02
C SER A 66 -12.26 15.99 -17.14
N GLN A 67 -13.40 15.31 -17.33
CA GLN A 67 -13.74 14.11 -16.56
C GLN A 67 -12.75 12.96 -16.78
N PHE A 68 -12.19 12.86 -17.99
CA PHE A 68 -11.18 11.85 -18.28
C PHE A 68 -9.89 12.11 -17.50
N PHE A 69 -9.45 13.37 -17.39
CA PHE A 69 -8.28 13.72 -16.57
C PHE A 69 -8.55 13.56 -15.07
N ASP A 70 -9.77 13.86 -14.60
CA ASP A 70 -10.14 13.58 -13.21
C ASP A 70 -10.01 12.08 -12.89
N ILE A 71 -10.43 11.22 -13.81
CA ILE A 71 -10.30 9.76 -13.69
C ILE A 71 -8.84 9.33 -13.77
N LEU A 72 -8.05 9.90 -14.69
CA LEU A 72 -6.62 9.59 -14.82
C LEU A 72 -5.83 9.99 -13.58
N ASN A 73 -6.08 11.18 -13.04
CA ASN A 73 -5.42 11.65 -11.83
C ASN A 73 -5.88 10.85 -10.62
N GLY A 74 -7.16 10.47 -10.60
CA GLY A 74 -7.73 9.62 -9.57
C GLY A 74 -7.77 10.28 -8.19
N PRO A 75 -8.46 9.63 -7.23
CA PRO A 75 -8.43 10.07 -5.85
C PRO A 75 -7.06 9.79 -5.23
N VAL A 76 -6.61 10.74 -4.41
CA VAL A 76 -5.43 10.57 -3.56
C VAL A 76 -5.91 10.38 -2.13
N TYR A 77 -5.19 9.54 -1.36
CA TYR A 77 -5.57 9.21 0.01
C TYR A 77 -4.49 9.63 1.02
N PRO A 78 -4.27 10.95 1.25
CA PRO A 78 -3.20 11.42 2.13
C PRO A 78 -3.27 10.86 3.55
N ILE A 79 -4.48 10.71 4.09
CA ILE A 79 -4.70 10.18 5.44
C ILE A 79 -4.19 8.73 5.53
N LEU A 80 -4.50 7.90 4.53
CA LEU A 80 -4.04 6.51 4.49
C LEU A 80 -2.51 6.44 4.48
N VAL A 81 -1.87 7.31 3.70
CA VAL A 81 -0.40 7.39 3.62
C VAL A 81 0.21 7.86 4.95
N LYS A 82 -0.39 8.88 5.60
CA LYS A 82 0.03 9.37 6.92
C LYS A 82 -0.19 8.35 8.04
N ASP A 83 -1.17 7.47 7.91
CA ASP A 83 -1.40 6.40 8.87
C ASP A 83 -0.49 5.20 8.61
N PHE A 84 -0.18 4.92 7.35
CA PHE A 84 0.63 3.79 6.92
C PHE A 84 2.10 3.94 7.31
N TRP A 85 2.77 5.02 6.88
CA TRP A 85 4.23 5.13 6.96
C TRP A 85 4.78 5.15 8.39
N PRO A 86 4.22 5.92 9.33
CA PRO A 86 4.74 5.96 10.70
C PRO A 86 4.62 4.66 11.48
N ARG A 87 3.81 3.71 10.99
CA ARG A 87 3.54 2.39 11.61
C ARG A 87 4.12 1.23 10.82
N CYS A 88 4.75 1.51 9.68
CA CYS A 88 5.29 0.46 8.84
C CYS A 88 6.59 -0.10 9.45
N GLU A 89 6.85 -1.37 9.20
CA GLU A 89 8.13 -2.00 9.49
C GLU A 89 8.59 -2.80 8.28
N ILE A 90 9.90 -2.94 8.14
CA ILE A 90 10.51 -3.81 7.15
C ILE A 90 10.59 -5.20 7.76
N PHE A 91 9.95 -6.16 7.09
CA PHE A 91 10.02 -7.57 7.42
C PHE A 91 10.88 -8.28 6.37
N ASP A 92 12.11 -8.59 6.76
CA ASP A 92 13.10 -9.23 5.90
C ASP A 92 13.28 -10.71 6.23
N LYS A 93 14.23 -11.35 5.54
CA LYS A 93 14.53 -12.76 5.75
C LYS A 93 15.02 -13.05 7.17
N ILE A 94 15.76 -12.13 7.78
CA ILE A 94 16.33 -12.30 9.12
C ILE A 94 15.19 -12.29 10.14
N GLU A 95 14.26 -11.34 10.03
CA GLU A 95 13.10 -11.26 10.92
C GLU A 95 12.16 -12.45 10.70
N ALA A 96 12.01 -12.93 9.46
CA ALA A 96 11.28 -14.16 9.18
C ALA A 96 11.89 -15.39 9.88
N GLU A 97 13.21 -15.58 9.78
CA GLU A 97 13.91 -16.67 10.45
C GLU A 97 13.81 -16.56 11.98
N ARG A 98 13.87 -15.33 12.51
CA ARG A 98 13.70 -15.05 13.94
C ARG A 98 12.29 -15.40 14.44
N GLU A 99 11.25 -14.96 13.74
CA GLU A 99 9.85 -15.28 14.03
C GLU A 99 9.64 -16.80 14.06
N TYR A 100 10.19 -17.51 13.06
CA TYR A 100 10.15 -18.96 13.02
C TYR A 100 10.87 -19.60 14.21
N ALA A 101 12.09 -19.15 14.52
CA ALA A 101 12.85 -19.68 15.65
C ALA A 101 12.14 -19.47 16.99
N LEU A 102 11.53 -18.30 17.20
CA LEU A 102 10.71 -17.99 18.38
C LEU A 102 9.51 -18.94 18.46
N LYS A 103 8.80 -19.16 17.34
CA LYS A 103 7.63 -20.04 17.31
C LYS A 103 7.99 -21.50 17.58
N VAL A 104 9.14 -21.96 17.11
CA VAL A 104 9.68 -23.28 17.45
C VAL A 104 10.05 -23.37 18.94
N ALA A 105 10.60 -22.30 19.51
CA ALA A 105 10.99 -22.25 20.91
C ALA A 105 9.82 -22.25 21.90
N GLU A 106 8.64 -21.72 21.51
CA GLU A 106 7.42 -21.75 22.33
C GLU A 106 7.00 -23.17 22.73
N ASP A 107 7.15 -24.14 21.82
CA ASP A 107 6.88 -25.56 22.09
C ASP A 107 7.83 -26.46 21.29
N VAL A 108 9.06 -26.59 21.77
CA VAL A 108 10.12 -27.37 21.10
C VAL A 108 9.72 -28.82 20.84
N ARG A 109 8.86 -29.42 21.68
CA ARG A 109 8.46 -30.82 21.51
C ARG A 109 7.56 -31.00 20.30
N ASN A 110 6.62 -30.08 20.10
CA ASN A 110 5.60 -30.20 19.06
C ASN A 110 5.95 -29.41 17.79
N ASN A 111 6.80 -28.39 17.87
CA ASN A 111 7.06 -27.47 16.76
C ASN A 111 8.34 -27.77 16.00
N LYS A 112 9.26 -28.57 16.57
CA LYS A 112 10.52 -28.90 15.92
C LYS A 112 10.31 -29.67 14.61
N GLY A 113 10.95 -29.20 13.54
CA GLY A 113 10.90 -29.82 12.21
C GLY A 113 9.65 -29.52 11.40
N LYS A 114 8.70 -28.75 11.94
CA LYS A 114 7.56 -28.26 11.18
C LYS A 114 7.96 -27.11 10.25
N THR A 115 7.29 -26.98 9.11
CA THR A 115 7.44 -25.83 8.22
C THR A 115 6.77 -24.58 8.80
N ARG A 116 7.03 -23.40 8.24
CA ARG A 116 6.39 -22.14 8.65
C ARG A 116 4.87 -22.25 8.60
N GLU A 117 4.33 -22.80 7.52
CA GLU A 117 2.89 -22.96 7.29
C GLU A 117 2.27 -23.91 8.32
N GLN A 118 2.97 -25.00 8.65
CA GLN A 118 2.55 -25.94 9.69
C GLN A 118 2.58 -25.33 11.11
N LEU A 119 3.35 -24.26 11.31
CA LEU A 119 3.38 -23.47 12.54
C LEU A 119 2.36 -22.32 12.53
N GLY A 120 1.55 -22.18 11.46
CA GLY A 120 0.60 -21.09 11.27
C GLY A 120 1.25 -19.76 10.90
N LEU A 121 2.53 -19.76 10.53
CA LEU A 121 3.26 -18.57 10.09
C LEU A 121 3.07 -18.38 8.58
N ARG A 122 3.07 -17.11 8.13
CA ARG A 122 3.04 -16.79 6.69
C ARG A 122 4.33 -17.25 6.01
N ALA A 123 4.18 -17.77 4.80
CA ALA A 123 5.30 -18.07 3.92
C ALA A 123 6.05 -16.77 3.61
N PHE A 124 7.37 -16.76 3.80
CA PHE A 124 8.21 -15.63 3.41
C PHE A 124 8.71 -15.86 1.99
N LYS A 125 8.37 -14.95 1.07
CA LYS A 125 8.77 -15.03 -0.35
C LYS A 125 9.78 -13.96 -0.74
N GLU A 126 9.59 -12.76 -0.23
CA GLU A 126 10.40 -11.58 -0.49
C GLU A 126 10.32 -10.62 0.71
N THR A 127 11.15 -9.58 0.71
CA THR A 127 11.07 -8.52 1.74
C THR A 127 9.74 -7.79 1.66
N GLU A 128 9.13 -7.58 2.82
CA GLU A 128 7.80 -7.00 2.95
C GLU A 128 7.85 -5.70 3.76
N ILE A 129 7.04 -4.71 3.39
CA ILE A 129 6.74 -3.56 4.24
C ILE A 129 5.36 -3.80 4.84
N ARG A 130 5.32 -4.04 6.15
CA ARG A 130 4.09 -4.37 6.88
C ARG A 130 3.64 -3.21 7.74
N SER A 131 2.41 -2.77 7.58
CA SER A 131 1.79 -1.75 8.42
C SER A 131 0.38 -2.16 8.84
N CYS A 132 -0.18 -1.43 9.80
CA CYS A 132 -1.58 -1.53 10.16
C CYS A 132 -2.25 -0.16 10.02
N VAL A 133 -3.25 -0.08 9.15
CA VAL A 133 -4.02 1.13 8.89
C VAL A 133 -5.48 0.84 9.21
N SER A 134 -6.05 1.59 10.15
CA SER A 134 -7.45 1.45 10.57
C SER A 134 -7.85 0.02 10.99
N GLY A 135 -6.91 -0.76 11.54
CA GLY A 135 -7.12 -2.14 11.95
C GLY A 135 -6.97 -3.18 10.84
N ALA A 136 -6.78 -2.75 9.60
CA ALA A 136 -6.43 -3.63 8.48
C ALA A 136 -4.91 -3.76 8.37
N GLU A 137 -4.45 -5.00 8.22
CA GLU A 137 -3.05 -5.26 7.92
C GLU A 137 -2.78 -5.01 6.44
N ILE A 138 -1.79 -4.17 6.15
CA ILE A 138 -1.36 -3.83 4.80
C ILE A 138 0.07 -4.32 4.63
N THR A 139 0.31 -5.08 3.56
CA THR A 139 1.63 -5.57 3.18
C THR A 139 1.95 -5.10 1.77
N LEU A 140 3.06 -4.37 1.61
CA LEU A 140 3.61 -4.00 0.32
C LEU A 140 4.83 -4.88 0.04
N THR A 141 4.96 -5.32 -1.21
CA THR A 141 6.11 -6.09 -1.69
C THR A 141 6.56 -5.54 -3.04
N GLN A 142 7.77 -5.91 -3.48
CA GLN A 142 8.28 -5.47 -4.78
C GLN A 142 7.42 -5.97 -5.94
N SER A 143 6.78 -7.13 -5.79
CA SER A 143 5.88 -7.68 -6.81
C SER A 143 4.56 -6.91 -6.95
N ASN A 144 4.19 -6.08 -5.96
CA ASN A 144 2.91 -5.38 -5.88
C ASN A 144 3.00 -3.88 -6.21
N ILE A 145 4.22 -3.38 -6.48
CA ILE A 145 4.53 -1.99 -6.84
C ILE A 145 5.17 -1.98 -8.22
#